data_AF-A0A419EMX8-F1
#
_entry.id   AF-A0A419EMX8-F1
#
_cell.length_a   1.000
_cell.length_b   1.000
_cell.length_c   1.000
_cell.angle_alpha   90.00
_cell.angle_beta   90.00
_cell.angle_gamma   90.00
#
_symmetry.space_group_name_H-M   'P 1'
#
loop_
_entity.id
_entity.type
_entity.pdbx_description
1 polymer ?
#
loop_
_entity_poly.entity_id
_entity_poly.type
_entity_poly.pdbx_seq_one_letter_code
_entity_poly.pdbx_strand_id
1 'polypeptide(L)'
;MNTKKVFVTGCFDMLHSGHVAFLKEAATYGDVYVGLGSDQNVHNLKGRYPVNSQDERKYMLESLSCVKACHINSGWGIIDFENELQKVQPDIFIVNEDGNSPAKDELAKKYGFEYLVLKRIPHEGLPVRSTTSLRQECTMPYRIDLAGGWLDQPYVGKYAPGPVLTISIEPTIEFNERSGMASSTRRKAIELWVSDIPHGNREQLAKILFSFENPPGTKIVAGSQDSIGIVMPGLNKLDYIGEYWPDNIISVDDEKILEWIESHLYLITLEPREWNYDVLENTKIDEANAKALADAAEQCWTNILSTNLVGFGTAFRKSFEAQIKMFPNMVDEGIMNIIERYKDKALGWKLSGAGGGGYLILVSDKPIEGAMQIKIRRATQL
;
A
#
# COMPACT_ATOMS: atom_id res chain seq x y z
N MET A 1 12.57 -42.62 29.23
CA MET A 1 12.75 -41.18 29.54
C MET A 1 11.63 -40.45 28.84
N ASN A 2 10.98 -39.49 29.51
CA ASN A 2 9.97 -38.66 28.86
C ASN A 2 10.69 -37.80 27.81
N THR A 3 10.29 -37.88 26.55
CA THR A 3 10.83 -37.00 25.51
C THR A 3 10.47 -35.55 25.87
N LYS A 4 11.43 -34.62 25.73
CA LYS A 4 11.16 -33.20 25.98
C LYS A 4 10.03 -32.73 25.05
N LYS A 5 9.18 -31.81 25.54
CA LYS A 5 8.16 -31.13 24.74
C LYS A 5 8.69 -29.81 24.23
N VAL A 6 8.58 -29.59 22.93
CA VAL A 6 8.97 -28.35 22.26
C VAL A 6 7.69 -27.65 21.79
N PHE A 7 7.53 -26.37 22.09
CA PHE A 7 6.44 -25.57 21.54
C PHE A 7 6.97 -24.58 20.51
N VAL A 8 6.27 -24.46 19.39
CA VAL A 8 6.52 -23.44 18.37
C VAL A 8 5.21 -22.73 18.05
N THR A 9 5.29 -21.45 17.67
CA THR A 9 4.09 -20.67 17.30
C THR A 9 4.27 -20.00 15.94
N GLY A 10 3.19 -19.89 15.18
CA GLY A 10 3.22 -19.21 13.89
C GLY A 10 1.92 -19.30 13.08
N CYS A 11 1.91 -18.59 11.96
CA CYS A 11 0.81 -18.66 10.99
C CYS A 11 0.95 -19.88 10.05
N PHE A 12 2.18 -20.24 9.67
CA PHE A 12 2.47 -21.38 8.78
C PHE A 12 1.65 -21.44 7.48
N ASP A 13 1.20 -20.28 6.98
CA ASP A 13 0.45 -20.23 5.72
C ASP A 13 1.34 -20.48 4.51
N MET A 14 0.76 -21.12 3.48
CA MET A 14 1.44 -21.67 2.30
C MET A 14 2.71 -22.43 2.68
N LEU A 15 2.51 -23.57 3.32
CA LEU A 15 3.60 -24.40 3.85
C LEU A 15 4.70 -24.61 2.79
N HIS A 16 5.95 -24.35 3.18
CA HIS A 16 7.08 -24.38 2.26
C HIS A 16 8.35 -24.88 2.95
N SER A 17 9.42 -25.06 2.17
CA SER A 17 10.69 -25.65 2.63
C SER A 17 11.24 -24.99 3.90
N GLY A 18 11.23 -23.66 3.99
CA GLY A 18 11.62 -22.93 5.20
C GLY A 18 10.82 -23.29 6.47
N HIS A 19 9.50 -23.46 6.38
CA HIS A 19 8.71 -23.93 7.53
C HIS A 19 9.06 -25.36 7.91
N VAL A 20 9.21 -26.25 6.93
CA VAL A 20 9.57 -27.65 7.16
C VAL A 20 10.97 -27.77 7.77
N ALA A 21 11.94 -26.98 7.30
CA ALA A 21 13.29 -26.95 7.85
C ALA A 21 13.30 -26.50 9.32
N PHE A 22 12.60 -25.39 9.62
CA PHE A 22 12.44 -24.91 10.99
C PHE A 22 11.79 -25.95 11.92
N LEU A 23 10.71 -26.61 11.49
CA LEU A 23 10.04 -27.64 12.27
C LEU A 23 10.92 -28.89 12.47
N LYS A 24 11.72 -29.27 11.47
CA LYS A 24 12.69 -30.37 11.60
C LYS A 24 13.82 -30.02 12.56
N GLU A 25 14.30 -28.78 12.54
CA GLU A 25 15.32 -28.30 13.48
C GLU A 25 14.76 -28.28 14.91
N ALA A 26 13.55 -27.76 15.11
CA ALA A 26 12.85 -27.80 16.40
C ALA A 26 12.67 -29.24 16.92
N ALA A 27 12.40 -30.21 16.03
CA ALA A 27 12.25 -31.62 16.39
C ALA A 27 13.56 -32.29 16.88
N THR A 28 14.72 -31.68 16.66
CA THR A 28 15.98 -32.16 17.26
C THR A 28 16.03 -31.95 18.78
N TYR A 29 15.17 -31.07 19.32
CA TYR A 29 15.08 -30.75 20.74
C TYR A 29 14.01 -31.55 21.50
N GLY A 30 13.09 -32.22 20.79
CA GLY A 30 12.01 -33.01 21.40
C GLY A 30 10.75 -33.17 20.53
N ASP A 31 9.65 -33.61 21.15
CA ASP A 31 8.34 -33.74 20.50
C ASP A 31 7.74 -32.35 20.23
N VAL A 32 7.48 -32.01 18.96
CA VAL A 32 7.06 -30.65 18.55
C VAL A 32 5.54 -30.47 18.61
N TYR A 33 5.10 -29.52 19.41
CA TYR A 33 3.73 -29.03 19.50
C TYR A 33 3.64 -27.65 18.84
N VAL A 34 2.68 -27.47 17.92
CA VAL A 34 2.52 -26.23 17.16
C VAL A 34 1.30 -25.44 17.65
N GLY A 35 1.49 -24.20 18.07
CA GLY A 35 0.43 -23.20 18.23
C GLY A 35 0.19 -22.45 16.91
N LEU A 36 -0.91 -22.76 16.24
CA LEU A 36 -1.28 -22.23 14.94
C LEU A 36 -2.24 -21.04 15.09
N GLY A 37 -1.84 -19.87 14.57
CA GLY A 37 -2.70 -18.68 14.60
C GLY A 37 -4.02 -18.90 13.86
N SER A 38 -5.14 -18.57 14.50
CA SER A 38 -6.49 -18.66 13.92
C SER A 38 -6.66 -17.70 12.74
N ASP A 39 -7.56 -18.02 11.81
CA ASP A 39 -7.81 -17.18 10.63
C ASP A 39 -8.21 -15.76 11.04
N GLN A 40 -9.04 -15.64 12.07
CA GLN A 40 -9.52 -14.36 12.58
C GLN A 40 -8.40 -13.52 13.22
N ASN A 41 -7.52 -14.13 14.01
CA ASN A 41 -6.41 -13.40 14.62
C ASN A 41 -5.34 -13.03 13.59
N VAL A 42 -5.06 -13.90 12.62
CA VAL A 42 -4.15 -13.59 11.51
C VAL A 42 -4.68 -12.42 10.69
N HIS A 43 -5.98 -12.41 10.36
CA HIS A 43 -6.63 -11.29 9.70
C HIS A 43 -6.49 -10.00 10.50
N ASN A 44 -6.75 -10.03 11.80
CA ASN A 44 -6.61 -8.87 12.66
C ASN A 44 -5.17 -8.30 12.68
N LEU A 45 -4.16 -9.17 12.79
CA LEU A 45 -2.77 -8.74 12.88
C LEU A 45 -2.18 -8.29 11.54
N LYS A 46 -2.66 -8.85 10.42
CA LYS A 46 -2.05 -8.66 9.09
C LYS A 46 -2.96 -7.95 8.09
N GLY A 47 -4.18 -7.60 8.47
CA GLY A 47 -5.20 -6.98 7.62
C GLY A 47 -5.77 -7.90 6.52
N ARG A 48 -5.44 -9.20 6.52
CA ARG A 48 -5.86 -10.15 5.47
C ARG A 48 -5.92 -11.59 5.96
N TYR A 49 -6.82 -12.38 5.38
CA TYR A 49 -6.93 -13.80 5.70
C TYR A 49 -5.73 -14.63 5.21
N PRO A 50 -5.41 -15.76 5.87
CA PRO A 50 -4.57 -16.82 5.32
C PRO A 50 -5.06 -17.32 3.96
N VAL A 51 -4.16 -17.83 3.11
CA VAL A 51 -4.55 -18.43 1.81
C VAL A 51 -5.17 -19.80 2.06
N ASN A 52 -4.52 -20.61 2.91
CA ASN A 52 -5.08 -21.87 3.37
C ASN A 52 -5.77 -21.62 4.71
N SER A 53 -6.98 -22.17 4.88
CA SER A 53 -7.74 -22.02 6.13
C SER A 53 -6.97 -22.58 7.32
N GLN A 54 -7.32 -22.17 8.55
CA GLN A 54 -6.70 -22.72 9.75
C GLN A 54 -6.79 -24.25 9.83
N ASP A 55 -7.87 -24.85 9.32
CA ASP A 55 -8.08 -26.29 9.30
C ASP A 55 -7.18 -26.99 8.26
N GLU A 56 -7.01 -26.40 7.08
CA GLU A 56 -6.07 -26.90 6.05
C GLU A 56 -4.61 -26.79 6.52
N ARG A 57 -4.25 -25.64 7.09
CA ARG A 57 -2.90 -25.42 7.66
C ARG A 57 -2.62 -26.42 8.76
N LYS A 58 -3.59 -26.67 9.66
CA LYS A 58 -3.48 -27.69 10.69
C LYS A 58 -3.27 -29.08 10.09
N TYR A 59 -4.10 -29.48 9.13
CA TYR A 59 -3.98 -30.78 8.46
C TYR A 59 -2.60 -30.99 7.83
N MET A 60 -2.08 -29.99 7.11
CA MET A 60 -0.75 -30.05 6.51
C MET A 60 0.36 -30.17 7.55
N LEU A 61 0.27 -29.43 8.66
CA LEU A 61 1.25 -29.48 9.74
C LEU A 61 1.23 -30.84 10.46
N GLU A 62 0.06 -31.38 10.79
CA GLU A 62 -0.08 -32.70 11.43
C GLU A 62 0.35 -33.85 10.52
N SER A 63 0.39 -33.64 9.21
CA SER A 63 0.91 -34.61 8.24
C SER A 63 2.45 -34.67 8.20
N LEU A 64 3.15 -33.70 8.80
CA LEU A 64 4.61 -33.71 8.87
C LEU A 64 5.09 -34.66 9.97
N SER A 65 5.97 -35.60 9.62
CA SER A 65 6.48 -36.60 10.58
C SER A 65 7.24 -36.00 11.78
N CYS A 66 7.66 -34.74 11.70
CA CYS A 66 8.34 -34.03 12.80
C CYS A 66 7.38 -33.29 13.76
N VAL A 67 6.07 -33.26 13.48
CA VAL A 67 5.06 -32.59 14.30
C VAL A 67 4.28 -33.61 15.12
N LYS A 68 4.26 -33.43 16.45
CA LYS A 68 3.53 -34.30 17.39
C LYS A 68 2.05 -33.97 17.46
N ALA A 69 1.71 -32.67 17.50
CA ALA A 69 0.34 -32.17 17.53
C ALA A 69 0.28 -30.70 17.11
N CYS A 70 -0.84 -30.28 16.52
CA CYS A 70 -1.10 -28.89 16.16
C CYS A 70 -2.40 -28.39 16.82
N HIS A 71 -2.32 -27.24 17.49
CA HIS A 71 -3.43 -26.61 18.19
C HIS A 71 -3.73 -25.26 17.55
N ILE A 72 -4.99 -24.99 17.23
CA ILE A 72 -5.43 -23.66 16.80
C ILE A 72 -5.48 -22.77 18.04
N ASN A 73 -4.82 -21.62 17.97
CA ASN A 73 -4.74 -20.66 19.07
C ASN A 73 -6.12 -20.07 19.38
N SER A 74 -6.45 -20.01 20.67
CA SER A 74 -7.75 -19.53 21.15
C SER A 74 -7.74 -18.06 21.57
N GLY A 75 -6.56 -17.45 21.73
CA GLY A 75 -6.40 -16.06 22.13
C GLY A 75 -6.42 -15.07 20.96
N TRP A 76 -5.93 -13.86 21.23
CA TRP A 76 -5.95 -12.75 20.28
C TRP A 76 -4.69 -11.88 20.42
N GLY A 77 -4.33 -11.15 19.36
CA GLY A 77 -3.15 -10.31 19.32
C GLY A 77 -1.85 -11.11 19.15
N ILE A 78 -0.71 -10.50 19.51
CA ILE A 78 0.64 -11.07 19.31
C ILE A 78 0.90 -12.31 20.18
N ILE A 79 0.20 -12.42 21.31
CA ILE A 79 0.30 -13.51 22.28
C ILE A 79 -1.03 -14.30 22.29
N ASP A 80 -1.50 -14.71 21.12
CA ASP A 80 -2.75 -15.47 20.97
C ASP A 80 -2.66 -16.93 21.44
N PHE A 81 -1.46 -17.43 21.67
CA PHE A 81 -1.15 -18.82 21.98
C PHE A 81 -0.98 -19.13 23.48
N GLU A 82 -1.15 -18.15 24.40
CA GLU A 82 -0.85 -18.34 25.83
C GLU A 82 -1.66 -19.49 26.45
N ASN A 83 -2.93 -19.65 26.07
CA ASN A 83 -3.78 -20.75 26.54
C ASN A 83 -3.25 -22.12 26.09
N GLU A 84 -2.85 -22.24 24.82
CA GLU A 84 -2.32 -23.47 24.24
C GLU A 84 -0.94 -23.81 24.81
N LEU A 85 -0.10 -22.80 25.00
CA LEU A 85 1.20 -22.92 25.67
C LEU A 85 1.06 -23.48 27.09
N GLN A 86 0.11 -22.94 27.87
CA GLN A 86 -0.18 -23.43 29.23
C GLN A 86 -0.78 -24.84 29.25
N LYS A 87 -1.56 -25.24 28.23
CA LYS A 87 -2.07 -26.61 28.13
C LYS A 87 -0.96 -27.61 27.82
N VAL A 88 -0.02 -27.25 26.95
CA VAL A 88 1.07 -28.15 26.54
C VAL A 88 2.11 -28.31 27.66
N GLN A 89 2.40 -27.24 28.41
CA GLN A 89 3.50 -27.15 29.39
C GLN A 89 4.82 -27.65 28.76
N PRO A 90 5.38 -26.92 27.78
CA PRO A 90 6.60 -27.35 27.11
C PRO A 90 7.83 -27.21 28.01
N ASP A 91 8.87 -28.00 27.72
CA ASP A 91 10.19 -27.78 28.30
C ASP A 91 10.91 -26.63 27.60
N ILE A 92 10.68 -26.48 26.28
CA ILE A 92 11.35 -25.51 25.42
C ILE A 92 10.32 -24.77 24.55
N PHE A 93 10.37 -23.45 24.53
CA PHE A 93 9.64 -22.58 23.59
C PHE A 93 10.59 -22.04 22.52
N ILE A 94 10.39 -22.47 21.28
CA ILE A 94 11.26 -22.13 20.15
C ILE A 94 10.55 -21.15 19.22
N VAL A 95 11.28 -20.10 18.81
CA VAL A 95 10.88 -19.16 17.75
C VAL A 95 11.98 -19.04 16.71
N ASN A 96 11.64 -18.50 15.54
CA ASN A 96 12.62 -18.01 14.57
C ASN A 96 12.95 -16.53 14.81
N GLU A 97 14.01 -16.02 14.18
CA GLU A 97 14.41 -14.60 14.26
C GLU A 97 13.25 -13.63 13.95
N ASP A 98 12.49 -13.88 12.88
CA ASP A 98 11.33 -13.04 12.49
C ASP A 98 10.18 -13.06 13.52
N GLY A 99 10.07 -14.14 14.29
CA GLY A 99 9.01 -14.37 15.26
C GLY A 99 9.40 -14.03 16.69
N ASN A 100 10.64 -13.60 16.94
CA ASN A 100 11.15 -13.24 18.25
C ASN A 100 10.59 -11.89 18.70
N SER A 101 10.18 -11.78 19.96
CA SER A 101 9.80 -10.49 20.56
C SER A 101 10.07 -10.48 22.07
N PRO A 102 10.29 -9.29 22.68
CA PRO A 102 10.48 -9.18 24.13
C PRO A 102 9.34 -9.80 24.94
N ALA A 103 8.09 -9.62 24.48
CA ALA A 103 6.91 -10.17 25.13
C ALA A 103 6.92 -11.71 25.22
N LYS A 104 7.48 -12.40 24.21
CA LYS A 104 7.58 -13.87 24.21
C LYS A 104 8.66 -14.38 25.16
N ASP A 105 9.79 -13.68 25.23
CA ASP A 105 10.86 -13.98 26.18
C ASP A 105 10.39 -13.76 27.64
N GLU A 106 9.69 -12.65 27.90
CA GLU A 106 9.06 -12.40 29.20
C GLU A 106 8.03 -13.47 29.58
N LEU A 107 7.21 -13.91 28.62
CA LEU A 107 6.25 -14.99 28.83
C LEU A 107 6.94 -16.32 29.17
N ALA A 108 8.02 -16.66 28.46
CA ALA A 108 8.80 -17.86 28.74
C ALA A 108 9.39 -17.82 30.16
N LYS A 109 9.97 -16.68 30.57
CA LYS A 109 10.48 -16.46 31.94
C LYS A 109 9.40 -16.58 32.99
N LYS A 110 8.21 -15.99 32.74
CA LYS A 110 7.05 -16.06 33.64
C LYS A 110 6.63 -17.51 33.93
N TYR A 111 6.68 -18.39 32.93
CA TYR A 111 6.27 -19.79 33.06
C TYR A 111 7.42 -20.79 33.28
N GLY A 112 8.68 -20.32 33.26
CA GLY A 112 9.85 -21.17 33.51
C GLY A 112 10.26 -22.07 32.34
N PHE A 113 9.94 -21.68 31.10
CA PHE A 113 10.32 -22.43 29.89
C PHE A 113 11.69 -22.00 29.36
N GLU A 114 12.46 -22.94 28.79
CA GLU A 114 13.67 -22.60 28.04
C GLU A 114 13.27 -21.88 26.73
N TYR A 115 13.78 -20.68 26.47
CA TYR A 115 13.44 -19.91 25.26
C TYR A 115 14.61 -19.91 24.26
N LEU A 116 14.38 -20.42 23.05
CA LEU A 116 15.40 -20.49 22.00
C LEU A 116 14.97 -19.75 20.74
N VAL A 117 15.89 -19.00 20.16
CA VAL A 117 15.71 -18.32 18.88
C VAL A 117 16.60 -19.01 17.85
N LEU A 118 15.98 -19.67 16.87
CA LEU A 118 16.69 -20.35 15.78
C LEU A 118 16.85 -19.41 14.59
N LYS A 119 18.01 -19.51 13.92
CA LYS A 119 18.29 -18.79 12.68
C LYS A 119 17.65 -19.50 11.51
N ARG A 120 17.26 -18.75 10.49
CA ARG A 120 16.68 -19.35 9.28
C ARG A 120 17.79 -19.94 8.41
N ILE A 121 18.08 -21.22 8.57
CA ILE A 121 19.04 -21.93 7.73
C ILE A 121 18.25 -22.63 6.60
N PRO A 122 18.45 -22.25 5.32
CA PRO A 122 17.85 -22.96 4.21
C PRO A 122 18.39 -24.39 4.16
N HIS A 123 17.52 -25.37 3.89
CA HIS A 123 17.97 -26.73 3.63
C HIS A 123 18.85 -26.73 2.36
N GLU A 124 19.98 -27.44 2.39
CA GLU A 124 20.93 -27.50 1.27
C GLU A 124 20.22 -27.78 -0.07
N GLY A 125 20.53 -26.97 -1.07
CA GLY A 125 19.96 -27.08 -2.43
C GLY A 125 18.60 -26.42 -2.66
N LEU A 126 17.95 -25.86 -1.62
CA LEU A 126 16.67 -25.16 -1.76
C LEU A 126 16.81 -23.64 -1.58
N PRO A 127 16.07 -22.82 -2.37
CA PRO A 127 16.11 -21.37 -2.23
C PRO A 127 15.52 -20.93 -0.88
N VAL A 128 16.00 -19.78 -0.39
CA VAL A 128 15.40 -19.09 0.78
C VAL A 128 13.96 -18.70 0.39
N ARG A 129 12.98 -19.14 1.19
CA ARG A 129 11.57 -18.80 0.98
C ARG A 129 10.91 -18.36 2.28
N SER A 130 10.04 -17.37 2.19
CA SER A 130 9.08 -16.96 3.21
C SER A 130 7.67 -17.03 2.64
N THR A 131 6.64 -17.06 3.50
CA THR A 131 5.24 -16.90 3.06
C THR A 131 5.08 -15.62 2.23
N THR A 132 5.80 -14.55 2.55
CA THR A 132 5.84 -13.30 1.79
C THR A 132 6.46 -13.46 0.39
N SER A 133 7.43 -14.36 0.20
CA SER A 133 8.02 -14.63 -1.12
C SER A 133 7.23 -15.64 -1.96
N LEU A 134 6.24 -16.32 -1.37
CA LEU A 134 5.41 -17.35 -2.02
C LEU A 134 4.01 -16.85 -2.36
N ARG A 135 3.48 -15.95 -1.54
CA ARG A 135 2.40 -15.06 -1.97
C ARG A 135 3.11 -14.15 -2.95
N GLN A 136 2.81 -14.27 -4.23
CA GLN A 136 2.81 -13.08 -5.06
C GLN A 136 1.82 -12.10 -4.40
N GLU A 137 2.27 -11.40 -3.36
CA GLU A 137 1.63 -10.16 -2.93
C GLU A 137 1.64 -9.31 -4.17
N CYS A 138 0.47 -8.84 -4.56
CA CYS A 138 0.37 -7.86 -5.59
C CYS A 138 1.13 -6.61 -5.11
N THR A 139 2.40 -6.50 -5.50
CA THR A 139 3.29 -5.35 -5.29
C THR A 139 2.90 -4.21 -6.21
N MET A 140 1.82 -4.38 -6.99
CA MET A 140 1.32 -3.35 -7.87
C MET A 140 1.10 -2.06 -7.06
N PRO A 141 1.81 -0.97 -7.41
CA PRO A 141 1.74 0.28 -6.67
C PRO A 141 0.36 0.93 -6.76
N TYR A 142 0.13 1.89 -5.87
CA TYR A 142 -0.89 2.91 -6.05
C TYR A 142 -0.28 4.17 -6.64
N ARG A 143 -1.14 5.13 -7.00
CA ARG A 143 -0.74 6.41 -7.57
C ARG A 143 -1.51 7.52 -6.87
N ILE A 144 -0.82 8.59 -6.49
CA ILE A 144 -1.45 9.85 -6.03
C ILE A 144 -1.20 10.97 -7.05
N ASP A 145 -2.25 11.72 -7.38
CA ASP A 145 -2.16 13.02 -8.07
C ASP A 145 -1.82 14.12 -7.05
N LEU A 146 -0.63 14.71 -7.17
CA LEU A 146 -0.26 15.84 -6.32
C LEU A 146 -0.86 17.15 -6.83
N ALA A 147 -0.79 17.40 -8.13
CA ALA A 147 -1.34 18.62 -8.73
C ALA A 147 -1.52 18.43 -10.24
N GLY A 148 -2.44 19.19 -10.83
CA GLY A 148 -2.62 19.23 -12.28
C GLY A 148 -3.52 18.14 -12.85
N GLY A 149 -3.93 17.13 -12.08
CA GLY A 149 -4.83 16.09 -12.55
C GLY A 149 -6.06 16.66 -13.27
N TRP A 150 -6.46 16.00 -14.36
CA TRP A 150 -7.37 16.45 -15.43
C TRP A 150 -6.68 17.08 -16.65
N LEU A 151 -5.46 17.62 -16.54
CA LEU A 151 -4.74 18.17 -17.71
C LEU A 151 -4.34 17.09 -18.74
N ASP A 152 -4.35 15.82 -18.34
CA ASP A 152 -4.16 14.64 -19.17
C ASP A 152 -5.41 14.26 -19.99
N GLN A 153 -6.55 14.93 -19.75
CA GLN A 153 -7.75 14.77 -20.55
C GLN A 153 -7.78 15.84 -21.66
N PRO A 154 -7.80 15.46 -22.96
CA PRO A 154 -7.76 16.41 -24.07
C PRO A 154 -8.84 17.49 -24.03
N TYR A 155 -10.03 17.16 -23.51
CA TYR A 155 -11.11 18.14 -23.39
C TYR A 155 -10.85 19.23 -22.33
N VAL A 156 -9.88 19.04 -21.43
CA VAL A 156 -9.34 20.04 -20.51
C VAL A 156 -8.04 20.61 -21.04
N GLY A 157 -7.07 19.75 -21.37
CA GLY A 157 -5.72 20.15 -21.79
C GLY A 157 -5.68 21.00 -23.06
N LYS A 158 -6.70 20.91 -23.93
CA LYS A 158 -6.83 21.82 -25.10
C LYS A 158 -6.95 23.30 -24.73
N TYR A 159 -7.38 23.62 -23.50
CA TYR A 159 -7.54 24.98 -23.03
C TYR A 159 -6.26 25.57 -22.43
N ALA A 160 -5.41 24.74 -21.83
CA ALA A 160 -4.08 25.15 -21.37
C ALA A 160 -3.17 23.93 -21.25
N PRO A 161 -1.97 23.94 -21.88
CA PRO A 161 -0.96 22.93 -21.64
C PRO A 161 -0.41 23.08 -20.22
N GLY A 162 0.06 21.98 -19.64
CA GLY A 162 0.64 22.00 -18.30
C GLY A 162 0.92 20.63 -17.72
N PRO A 163 1.60 20.58 -16.57
CA PRO A 163 2.01 19.33 -15.97
C PRO A 163 0.92 18.70 -15.10
N VAL A 164 0.89 17.37 -15.09
CA VAL A 164 0.33 16.58 -13.99
C VAL A 164 1.47 16.02 -13.15
N LEU A 165 1.39 16.20 -11.84
CA LEU A 165 2.37 15.70 -10.88
C LEU A 165 1.86 14.44 -10.21
N THR A 166 2.61 13.35 -10.32
CA THR A 166 2.23 12.05 -9.73
C THR A 166 3.33 11.49 -8.85
N ILE A 167 2.94 10.80 -7.79
CA ILE A 167 3.84 9.94 -7.01
C ILE A 167 3.33 8.51 -7.03
N SER A 168 4.25 7.57 -7.14
CA SER A 168 3.98 6.13 -7.07
C SER A 168 4.14 5.67 -5.63
N ILE A 169 3.15 4.94 -5.12
CA ILE A 169 3.06 4.60 -3.70
C ILE A 169 3.17 3.09 -3.52
N GLU A 170 4.05 2.67 -2.62
CA GLU A 170 4.15 1.28 -2.19
C GLU A 170 2.82 0.82 -1.58
N PRO A 171 2.34 -0.40 -1.86
CA PRO A 171 1.11 -0.93 -1.29
C PRO A 171 1.32 -1.39 0.17
N THR A 172 1.91 -0.54 1.01
CA THR A 172 2.12 -0.81 2.46
C THR A 172 0.83 -0.79 3.27
N ILE A 173 -0.21 -0.14 2.72
CA ILE A 173 -1.56 -0.06 3.26
C ILE A 173 -2.52 -0.37 2.10
N GLU A 174 -3.59 -1.10 2.40
CA GLU A 174 -4.66 -1.31 1.43
C GLU A 174 -5.58 -0.08 1.37
N PHE A 175 -5.73 0.50 0.19
CA PHE A 175 -6.57 1.67 -0.01
C PHE A 175 -7.95 1.26 -0.55
N ASN A 176 -8.99 1.97 -0.12
CA ASN A 176 -10.36 1.73 -0.57
C ASN A 176 -10.47 1.79 -2.10
N GLU A 177 -11.34 0.97 -2.70
CA GLU A 177 -11.65 1.11 -4.12
C GLU A 177 -12.34 2.46 -4.41
N ARG A 178 -12.17 2.97 -5.64
CA ARG A 178 -12.77 4.25 -6.10
C ARG A 178 -12.40 5.46 -5.22
N SER A 179 -11.25 5.40 -4.56
CA SER A 179 -10.75 6.43 -3.65
C SER A 179 -9.83 7.46 -4.31
N GLY A 180 -9.71 7.48 -5.64
CA GLY A 180 -8.77 8.37 -6.33
C GLY A 180 -7.31 7.90 -6.34
N MET A 181 -7.03 6.69 -5.82
CA MET A 181 -5.68 6.10 -5.76
C MET A 181 -5.28 5.31 -7.03
N ALA A 182 -5.87 5.64 -8.18
CA ALA A 182 -5.77 4.85 -9.44
C ALA A 182 -6.22 3.38 -9.33
N SER A 183 -7.15 3.06 -8.44
CA SER A 183 -7.56 1.67 -8.17
C SER A 183 -8.14 0.92 -9.39
N SER A 184 -8.77 1.62 -10.34
CA SER A 184 -9.25 1.02 -11.59
C SER A 184 -8.09 0.56 -12.48
N THR A 185 -7.18 1.48 -12.81
CA THR A 185 -5.98 1.19 -13.59
C THR A 185 -5.09 0.17 -12.89
N ARG A 186 -4.96 0.23 -11.56
CA ARG A 186 -4.24 -0.76 -10.76
C ARG A 186 -4.82 -2.17 -10.96
N ARG A 187 -6.16 -2.31 -10.98
CA ARG A 187 -6.82 -3.59 -11.28
C ARG A 187 -6.48 -4.08 -12.68
N LYS A 188 -6.40 -3.18 -13.66
CA LYS A 188 -5.96 -3.53 -15.03
C LYS A 188 -4.50 -3.94 -15.09
N ALA A 189 -3.62 -3.33 -14.30
CA ALA A 189 -2.24 -3.75 -14.17
C ALA A 189 -2.12 -5.13 -13.53
N ILE A 190 -2.95 -5.44 -12.54
CA ILE A 190 -3.06 -6.78 -11.93
C ILE A 190 -3.59 -7.81 -12.92
N GLU A 191 -4.62 -7.46 -13.70
CA GLU A 191 -5.13 -8.33 -14.76
C GLU A 191 -4.05 -8.64 -15.81
N LEU A 192 -3.23 -7.64 -16.16
CA LEU A 192 -2.22 -7.74 -17.20
C LEU A 192 -0.93 -8.45 -16.74
N TRP A 193 -0.47 -8.17 -15.52
CA TRP A 193 0.85 -8.62 -15.03
C TRP A 193 0.80 -9.46 -13.75
N VAL A 194 -0.40 -9.74 -13.24
CA VAL A 194 -0.71 -10.57 -12.07
C VAL A 194 -0.26 -9.94 -10.75
N SER A 195 1.04 -9.77 -10.54
CA SER A 195 1.57 -9.47 -9.21
C SER A 195 2.52 -8.29 -9.15
N ASP A 196 3.31 -8.04 -10.19
CA ASP A 196 4.33 -7.00 -10.20
C ASP A 196 4.47 -6.38 -11.59
N ILE A 197 5.09 -5.21 -11.66
CA ILE A 197 5.41 -4.55 -12.92
C ILE A 197 6.59 -5.28 -13.57
N PRO A 198 6.48 -5.72 -14.83
CA PRO A 198 7.59 -6.38 -15.52
C PRO A 198 8.83 -5.51 -15.58
N HIS A 199 10.00 -6.14 -15.62
CA HIS A 199 11.24 -5.44 -15.94
C HIS A 199 11.21 -4.94 -17.39
N GLY A 200 11.74 -3.73 -17.63
CA GLY A 200 11.85 -3.18 -18.97
C GLY A 200 11.80 -1.66 -18.99
N ASN A 201 11.57 -1.11 -20.18
CA ASN A 201 11.38 0.33 -20.35
C ASN A 201 10.04 0.75 -19.72
N ARG A 202 10.11 1.54 -18.65
CA ARG A 202 8.93 1.94 -17.87
C ARG A 202 7.93 2.77 -18.66
N GLU A 203 8.38 3.64 -19.55
CA GLU A 203 7.47 4.42 -20.40
C GLU A 203 6.70 3.51 -21.38
N GLN A 204 7.37 2.52 -21.98
CA GLN A 204 6.71 1.52 -22.83
C GLN A 204 5.70 0.69 -22.03
N LEU A 205 6.05 0.25 -20.82
CA LEU A 205 5.14 -0.48 -19.94
C LEU A 205 3.92 0.36 -19.56
N ALA A 206 4.10 1.66 -19.29
CA ALA A 206 3.01 2.58 -19.05
C ALA A 206 2.11 2.73 -20.29
N LYS A 207 2.67 2.85 -21.50
CA LYS A 207 1.90 2.88 -22.76
C LYS A 207 1.11 1.59 -22.98
N ILE A 208 1.71 0.44 -22.67
CA ILE A 208 1.05 -0.87 -22.76
C ILE A 208 -0.14 -0.92 -21.80
N LEU A 209 0.05 -0.53 -20.54
CA LEU A 209 -1.02 -0.51 -19.54
C LEU A 209 -2.15 0.47 -19.93
N PHE A 210 -1.79 1.68 -20.38
CA PHE A 210 -2.75 2.67 -20.88
C PHE A 210 -3.59 2.12 -22.03
N SER A 211 -2.95 1.47 -23.01
CA SER A 211 -3.63 0.88 -24.17
C SER A 211 -4.49 -0.32 -23.78
N PHE A 212 -4.06 -1.10 -22.78
CA PHE A 212 -4.82 -2.24 -22.26
C PHE A 212 -6.07 -1.82 -21.50
N GLU A 213 -5.99 -0.74 -20.70
CA GLU A 213 -7.16 -0.16 -20.03
C GLU A 213 -8.14 0.48 -21.02
N ASN A 214 -7.65 1.01 -22.14
CA ASN A 214 -8.43 1.73 -23.15
C ASN A 214 -8.43 1.01 -24.51
N PRO A 215 -9.09 -0.16 -24.63
CA PRO A 215 -9.15 -0.88 -25.90
C PRO A 215 -9.88 -0.08 -27.00
N PRO A 216 -9.67 -0.39 -28.29
CA PRO A 216 -10.35 0.28 -29.40
C PRO A 216 -11.87 0.32 -29.22
N GLY A 217 -12.47 1.50 -29.42
CA GLY A 217 -13.92 1.73 -29.24
C GLY A 217 -14.32 2.23 -27.85
N THR A 218 -13.38 2.41 -26.93
CA THR A 218 -13.62 3.03 -25.62
C THR A 218 -14.15 4.46 -25.79
N LYS A 219 -15.30 4.77 -25.18
CA LYS A 219 -15.95 6.10 -25.26
C LYS A 219 -15.43 7.08 -24.23
N ILE A 220 -15.14 6.61 -23.02
CA ILE A 220 -14.61 7.40 -21.91
C ILE A 220 -13.23 6.84 -21.62
N VAL A 221 -12.20 7.58 -22.03
CA VAL A 221 -10.80 7.15 -21.95
C VAL A 221 -10.26 7.53 -20.58
N ALA A 222 -9.69 6.57 -19.86
CA ALA A 222 -9.00 6.82 -18.60
C ALA A 222 -7.78 7.72 -18.82
N GLY A 223 -7.39 8.50 -17.81
CA GLY A 223 -6.25 9.40 -17.92
C GLY A 223 -4.91 8.67 -17.94
N SER A 224 -3.96 9.04 -18.82
CA SER A 224 -2.66 8.35 -18.88
C SER A 224 -1.84 8.52 -17.60
N GLN A 225 -2.10 9.58 -16.83
CA GLN A 225 -1.42 9.85 -15.55
C GLN A 225 -1.53 8.66 -14.57
N ASP A 226 -2.62 7.88 -14.63
CA ASP A 226 -2.82 6.72 -13.78
C ASP A 226 -1.84 5.61 -14.16
N SER A 227 -1.81 5.26 -15.44
CA SER A 227 -0.92 4.22 -15.96
C SER A 227 0.56 4.57 -15.75
N ILE A 228 0.90 5.84 -15.97
CA ILE A 228 2.26 6.34 -15.82
C ILE A 228 2.66 6.35 -14.34
N GLY A 229 1.83 6.89 -13.44
CA GLY A 229 2.18 6.97 -12.03
C GLY A 229 2.11 5.61 -11.28
N ILE A 230 1.42 4.61 -11.82
CA ILE A 230 1.56 3.22 -11.35
C ILE A 230 2.92 2.65 -11.79
N VAL A 231 3.37 2.92 -13.01
CA VAL A 231 4.55 2.26 -13.60
C VAL A 231 5.87 2.97 -13.28
N MET A 232 5.89 4.29 -13.25
CA MET A 232 7.06 5.11 -12.93
C MET A 232 7.18 5.28 -11.41
N PRO A 233 8.32 4.95 -10.77
CA PRO A 233 8.53 5.21 -9.35
C PRO A 233 8.81 6.70 -9.08
N GLY A 234 8.94 7.05 -7.81
CA GLY A 234 9.32 8.39 -7.36
C GLY A 234 8.25 9.44 -7.65
N LEU A 235 8.72 10.68 -7.79
CA LEU A 235 7.94 11.84 -8.17
C LEU A 235 8.07 12.07 -9.67
N ASN A 236 6.96 12.26 -10.38
CA ASN A 236 6.94 12.41 -11.83
C ASN A 236 6.16 13.66 -12.24
N LYS A 237 6.74 14.48 -13.12
CA LYS A 237 6.10 15.58 -13.83
C LYS A 237 5.80 15.15 -15.26
N LEU A 238 4.53 15.18 -15.62
CA LEU A 238 4.00 14.72 -16.90
C LEU A 238 3.48 15.94 -17.68
N ASP A 239 4.23 16.42 -18.67
CA ASP A 239 3.90 17.64 -19.41
C ASP A 239 2.94 17.34 -20.57
N TYR A 240 1.69 17.80 -20.46
CA TYR A 240 0.67 17.59 -21.50
C TYR A 240 0.48 18.83 -22.37
N ILE A 241 0.25 18.58 -23.66
CA ILE A 241 0.00 19.60 -24.69
C ILE A 241 -1.40 19.46 -25.33
N GLY A 242 -2.36 18.90 -24.58
CA GLY A 242 -3.74 18.69 -25.04
C GLY A 242 -4.03 17.30 -25.62
N GLU A 243 -3.06 16.39 -25.56
CA GLU A 243 -3.21 14.98 -25.95
C GLU A 243 -3.35 14.08 -24.73
N TYR A 244 -3.81 12.84 -24.94
CA TYR A 244 -3.92 11.85 -23.86
C TYR A 244 -2.58 11.41 -23.31
N TRP A 245 -1.49 11.50 -24.08
CA TRP A 245 -0.16 11.10 -23.64
C TRP A 245 0.73 12.35 -23.48
N PRO A 246 1.55 12.47 -22.42
CA PRO A 246 2.38 13.65 -22.24
C PRO A 246 3.48 13.73 -23.31
N ASP A 247 3.86 14.95 -23.68
CA ASP A 247 4.98 15.22 -24.58
C ASP A 247 6.32 14.90 -23.91
N ASN A 248 6.40 15.13 -22.60
CA ASN A 248 7.61 14.94 -21.81
C ASN A 248 7.31 14.39 -20.41
N ILE A 249 8.21 13.54 -19.89
CA ILE A 249 8.13 12.95 -18.56
C ILE A 249 9.45 13.22 -17.83
N ILE A 250 9.39 13.92 -16.70
CA ILE A 250 10.53 14.18 -15.82
C ILE A 250 10.31 13.42 -14.51
N SER A 251 11.24 12.51 -14.18
CA SER A 251 11.19 11.72 -12.95
C SER A 251 12.26 12.16 -11.95
N VAL A 252 11.88 12.20 -10.68
CA VAL A 252 12.74 12.51 -9.54
C VAL A 252 12.72 11.32 -8.58
N ASP A 253 13.90 10.77 -8.36
CA ASP A 253 14.16 9.65 -7.44
C ASP A 253 15.17 10.04 -6.35
N ASP A 254 15.34 11.34 -6.11
CA ASP A 254 16.21 11.84 -5.05
C ASP A 254 15.60 11.50 -3.68
N GLU A 255 16.30 10.68 -2.90
CA GLU A 255 15.78 10.17 -1.62
C GLU A 255 15.42 11.30 -0.65
N LYS A 256 16.16 12.41 -0.62
CA LYS A 256 15.86 13.52 0.28
C LYS A 256 14.56 14.20 -0.09
N ILE A 257 14.29 14.37 -1.39
CA ILE A 257 13.02 14.93 -1.86
C ILE A 257 11.88 13.96 -1.55
N LEU A 258 12.05 12.66 -1.80
CA LEU A 258 11.00 11.67 -1.55
C LEU A 258 10.66 11.54 -0.06
N GLU A 259 11.66 11.42 0.82
CA GLU A 259 11.46 11.41 2.28
C GLU A 259 10.82 12.71 2.77
N TRP A 260 11.21 13.85 2.20
CA TRP A 260 10.60 15.13 2.53
C TRP A 260 9.13 15.18 2.13
N ILE A 261 8.72 14.63 0.98
CA ILE A 261 7.30 14.54 0.64
C ILE A 261 6.57 13.62 1.64
N GLU A 262 7.14 12.46 1.95
CA GLU A 262 6.56 11.48 2.89
C GLU A 262 6.32 12.06 4.29
N SER A 263 7.24 12.89 4.79
CA SER A 263 7.13 13.49 6.13
C SER A 263 6.05 14.58 6.24
N HIS A 264 5.54 15.08 5.12
CA HIS A 264 4.59 16.20 5.09
C HIS A 264 3.23 15.87 4.47
N LEU A 265 3.03 14.65 3.95
CA LEU A 265 1.74 14.19 3.41
C LEU A 265 1.00 13.27 4.39
N TYR A 266 -0.23 13.65 4.70
CA TYR A 266 -1.10 12.97 5.64
C TYR A 266 -2.47 12.70 5.00
N LEU A 267 -2.98 11.47 5.10
CA LEU A 267 -4.22 11.04 4.46
C LEU A 267 -5.31 10.78 5.51
N ILE A 268 -6.43 11.49 5.40
CA ILE A 268 -7.65 11.23 6.16
C ILE A 268 -8.63 10.45 5.29
N THR A 269 -9.08 9.30 5.77
CA THR A 269 -10.12 8.51 5.09
C THR A 269 -11.44 9.26 5.10
N LEU A 270 -12.06 9.37 3.93
CA LEU A 270 -13.40 9.90 3.74
C LEU A 270 -14.38 8.73 3.58
N GLU A 271 -15.67 9.02 3.78
CA GLU A 271 -16.71 8.02 3.50
C GLU A 271 -16.72 7.64 2.00
N PRO A 272 -17.11 6.40 1.66
CA PRO A 272 -17.19 5.94 0.29
C PRO A 272 -18.19 6.77 -0.53
N ARG A 273 -17.94 6.87 -1.85
CA ARG A 273 -18.83 7.61 -2.76
C ARG A 273 -20.21 6.95 -2.85
N GLU A 274 -21.26 7.76 -2.95
CA GLU A 274 -22.59 7.26 -3.35
C GLU A 274 -22.61 6.79 -4.81
N TRP A 275 -23.52 5.85 -5.14
CA TRP A 275 -23.48 5.11 -6.41
C TRP A 275 -23.89 5.93 -7.64
N ASN A 276 -24.67 7.01 -7.44
CA ASN A 276 -25.23 7.86 -8.51
C ASN A 276 -24.41 9.15 -8.78
N TYR A 277 -23.15 9.17 -8.39
CA TYR A 277 -22.32 10.38 -8.43
C TYR A 277 -21.61 10.57 -9.79
N ASP A 278 -21.94 11.66 -10.51
CA ASP A 278 -21.28 12.06 -11.77
C ASP A 278 -20.48 13.36 -11.58
N VAL A 279 -19.15 13.26 -11.68
CA VAL A 279 -18.23 14.39 -11.56
C VAL A 279 -18.31 15.32 -12.78
N LEU A 280 -18.67 14.78 -13.94
CA LEU A 280 -18.68 15.51 -15.21
C LEU A 280 -19.98 16.29 -15.41
N GLU A 281 -20.95 16.14 -14.52
CA GLU A 281 -22.15 16.96 -14.53
C GLU A 281 -21.81 18.41 -14.14
N ASN A 282 -22.43 19.37 -14.83
CA ASN A 282 -22.27 20.81 -14.57
C ASN A 282 -20.83 21.35 -14.68
N THR A 283 -19.98 20.72 -15.50
CA THR A 283 -18.59 21.14 -15.70
C THR A 283 -18.47 22.54 -16.31
N LYS A 284 -17.48 23.29 -15.85
CA LYS A 284 -17.16 24.67 -16.28
C LYS A 284 -15.71 24.77 -16.72
N ILE A 285 -15.41 24.11 -17.83
CA ILE A 285 -14.05 24.02 -18.34
C ILE A 285 -13.82 25.18 -19.32
N ASP A 286 -12.84 26.03 -18.99
CA ASP A 286 -12.43 27.17 -19.79
C ASP A 286 -10.91 27.39 -19.67
N GLU A 287 -10.39 28.30 -20.50
CA GLU A 287 -8.97 28.66 -20.53
C GLU A 287 -8.46 29.20 -19.20
N ALA A 288 -9.24 30.05 -18.52
CA ALA A 288 -8.81 30.67 -17.28
C ALA A 288 -8.64 29.63 -16.15
N ASN A 289 -9.58 28.71 -16.01
CA ASN A 289 -9.53 27.68 -14.98
C ASN A 289 -8.51 26.58 -15.31
N ALA A 290 -8.39 26.17 -16.57
CA ALA A 290 -7.37 25.21 -17.00
C ALA A 290 -5.97 25.79 -16.80
N LYS A 291 -5.76 27.07 -17.13
CA LYS A 291 -4.50 27.77 -16.89
C LYS A 291 -4.19 27.89 -15.40
N ALA A 292 -5.17 28.20 -14.56
CA ALA A 292 -4.98 28.23 -13.11
C ALA A 292 -4.53 26.87 -12.55
N LEU A 293 -5.07 25.77 -13.08
CA LEU A 293 -4.65 24.41 -12.72
C LEU A 293 -3.20 24.14 -13.15
N ALA A 294 -2.83 24.46 -14.39
CA ALA A 294 -1.47 24.30 -14.91
C ALA A 294 -0.44 25.13 -14.12
N ASP A 295 -0.74 26.41 -13.87
CA ASP A 295 0.14 27.32 -13.12
C ASP A 295 0.32 26.85 -11.67
N ALA A 296 -0.73 26.29 -11.05
CA ALA A 296 -0.64 25.71 -9.71
C ALA A 296 0.22 24.44 -9.68
N ALA A 297 0.13 23.59 -10.71
CA ALA A 297 0.96 22.40 -10.82
C ALA A 297 2.45 22.76 -11.01
N GLU A 298 2.78 23.76 -11.83
CA GLU A 298 4.16 24.25 -11.97
C GLU A 298 4.73 24.84 -10.66
N GLN A 299 3.91 25.62 -9.94
CA GLN A 299 4.28 26.13 -8.62
C GLN A 299 4.48 24.97 -7.64
N CYS A 300 3.63 23.94 -7.68
CA CYS A 300 3.74 22.77 -6.82
C CYS A 300 5.07 22.03 -7.06
N TRP A 301 5.41 21.80 -8.33
CA TRP A 301 6.68 21.19 -8.73
C TRP A 301 7.89 21.96 -8.20
N THR A 302 7.93 23.26 -8.47
CA THR A 302 9.04 24.13 -8.07
C THR A 302 9.22 24.14 -6.55
N ASN A 303 8.13 24.25 -5.80
CA ASN A 303 8.17 24.27 -4.34
C ASN A 303 8.59 22.93 -3.72
N ILE A 304 8.21 21.80 -4.31
CA ILE A 304 8.67 20.48 -3.87
C ILE A 304 10.19 20.36 -4.08
N LEU A 305 10.70 20.71 -5.26
CA LEU A 305 12.14 20.61 -5.56
C LEU A 305 12.99 21.54 -4.68
N SER A 306 12.44 22.69 -4.28
CA SER A 306 13.11 23.60 -3.35
C SER A 306 12.81 23.30 -1.88
N THR A 307 12.07 22.23 -1.56
CA THR A 307 11.62 21.87 -0.19
C THR A 307 10.90 23.01 0.54
N ASN A 308 10.19 23.87 -0.20
CA ASN A 308 9.41 24.97 0.34
C ASN A 308 8.01 24.49 0.76
N LEU A 309 7.87 24.10 2.03
CA LEU A 309 6.64 23.49 2.53
C LEU A 309 5.40 24.39 2.44
N VAL A 310 5.53 25.67 2.78
CA VAL A 310 4.42 26.63 2.72
C VAL A 310 3.99 26.86 1.27
N GLY A 311 4.97 26.98 0.36
CA GLY A 311 4.71 27.08 -1.08
C GLY A 311 4.05 25.83 -1.63
N PHE A 312 4.51 24.64 -1.22
CA PHE A 312 3.93 23.36 -1.62
C PHE A 312 2.46 23.27 -1.18
N GLY A 313 2.16 23.49 0.11
CA GLY A 313 0.77 23.47 0.61
C GLY A 313 -0.14 24.47 -0.12
N THR A 314 0.36 25.69 -0.36
CA THR A 314 -0.39 26.72 -1.09
C THR A 314 -0.69 26.29 -2.53
N ALA A 315 0.30 25.79 -3.27
CA ALA A 315 0.14 25.36 -4.65
C ALA A 315 -0.75 24.12 -4.77
N PHE A 316 -0.59 23.17 -3.84
CA PHE A 316 -1.41 21.96 -3.71
C PHE A 316 -2.89 22.30 -3.55
N ARG A 317 -3.22 23.22 -2.62
CA ARG A 317 -4.59 23.73 -2.44
C ARG A 317 -5.09 24.49 -3.66
N LYS A 318 -4.30 25.38 -4.26
CA LYS A 318 -4.70 26.12 -5.48
C LYS A 318 -5.03 25.19 -6.64
N SER A 319 -4.28 24.09 -6.79
CA SER A 319 -4.57 23.08 -7.80
C SER A 319 -5.95 22.46 -7.56
N PHE A 320 -6.26 22.10 -6.31
CA PHE A 320 -7.57 21.56 -5.95
C PHE A 320 -8.72 22.57 -6.17
N GLU A 321 -8.52 23.83 -5.81
CA GLU A 321 -9.51 24.89 -6.04
C GLU A 321 -9.79 25.12 -7.53
N ALA A 322 -8.76 25.04 -8.38
CA ALA A 322 -8.92 25.11 -9.83
C ALA A 322 -9.71 23.90 -10.36
N GLN A 323 -9.46 22.70 -9.82
CA GLN A 323 -10.25 21.50 -10.15
C GLN A 323 -11.72 21.67 -9.76
N ILE A 324 -12.03 22.10 -8.53
CA ILE A 324 -13.42 22.32 -8.08
C ILE A 324 -14.14 23.35 -8.96
N LYS A 325 -13.45 24.43 -9.39
CA LYS A 325 -14.07 25.41 -10.30
C LYS A 325 -14.51 24.80 -11.61
N MET A 326 -13.73 23.88 -12.16
CA MET A 326 -14.05 23.17 -13.41
C MET A 326 -15.03 22.01 -13.19
N PHE A 327 -14.96 21.35 -12.05
CA PHE A 327 -15.74 20.17 -11.69
C PHE A 327 -16.41 20.39 -10.32
N PRO A 328 -17.50 21.18 -10.25
CA PRO A 328 -18.09 21.59 -8.97
C PRO A 328 -18.54 20.41 -8.11
N ASN A 329 -18.97 19.32 -8.75
CA ASN A 329 -19.41 18.13 -8.06
C ASN A 329 -18.29 17.43 -7.29
N MET A 330 -17.01 17.72 -7.54
CA MET A 330 -15.85 17.07 -6.87
C MET A 330 -15.93 17.07 -5.34
N VAL A 331 -16.64 18.05 -4.77
CA VAL A 331 -16.87 18.20 -3.34
C VAL A 331 -18.35 18.32 -3.05
N ASP A 332 -18.77 17.79 -1.92
CA ASP A 332 -20.09 17.97 -1.33
C ASP A 332 -19.98 18.61 0.06
N GLU A 333 -21.11 18.83 0.72
CA GLU A 333 -21.15 19.42 2.07
C GLU A 333 -20.41 18.56 3.11
N GLY A 334 -20.44 17.23 2.99
CA GLY A 334 -19.73 16.31 3.88
C GLY A 334 -18.21 16.48 3.78
N ILE A 335 -17.70 16.52 2.55
CA ILE A 335 -16.27 16.75 2.27
C ILE A 335 -15.85 18.13 2.75
N MET A 336 -16.65 19.17 2.47
CA MET A 336 -16.34 20.53 2.91
C MET A 336 -16.31 20.66 4.43
N ASN A 337 -17.22 19.98 5.14
CA ASN A 337 -17.22 19.91 6.60
C ASN A 337 -15.96 19.24 7.16
N ILE A 338 -15.43 18.22 6.48
CA ILE A 338 -14.16 17.58 6.88
C ILE A 338 -12.99 18.53 6.62
N ILE A 339 -12.93 19.19 5.46
CA ILE A 339 -11.90 20.19 5.15
C ILE A 339 -11.85 21.27 6.23
N GLU A 340 -13.01 21.79 6.64
CA GLU A 340 -13.13 22.83 7.67
C GLU A 340 -12.52 22.41 9.01
N ARG A 341 -12.57 21.11 9.38
CA ARG A 341 -11.96 20.59 10.61
C ARG A 341 -10.43 20.57 10.58
N TYR A 342 -9.83 20.50 9.39
CA TYR A 342 -8.39 20.33 9.21
C TYR A 342 -7.69 21.56 8.61
N LYS A 343 -8.42 22.53 8.05
CA LYS A 343 -7.83 23.68 7.36
C LYS A 343 -6.84 24.49 8.21
N ASP A 344 -7.09 24.61 9.52
CA ASP A 344 -6.22 25.35 10.44
C ASP A 344 -5.04 24.50 10.96
N LYS A 345 -5.05 23.20 10.63
CA LYS A 345 -4.01 22.22 11.00
C LYS A 345 -3.11 21.86 9.81
N ALA A 346 -3.43 22.32 8.60
CA ALA A 346 -2.73 21.98 7.37
C ALA A 346 -2.39 23.24 6.56
N LEU A 347 -1.26 23.19 5.85
CA LEU A 347 -0.81 24.26 4.94
C LEU A 347 -1.47 24.17 3.56
N GLY A 348 -2.03 23.00 3.22
CA GLY A 348 -2.75 22.75 1.99
C GLY A 348 -3.52 21.43 2.05
N TRP A 349 -4.50 21.27 1.18
CA TRP A 349 -5.33 20.06 1.12
C TRP A 349 -5.90 19.83 -0.27
N LYS A 350 -6.19 18.56 -0.57
CA LYS A 350 -6.75 18.12 -1.86
C LYS A 350 -7.33 16.71 -1.74
N LEU A 351 -8.29 16.38 -2.58
CA LEU A 351 -8.75 14.99 -2.71
C LEU A 351 -7.77 14.15 -3.55
N SER A 352 -7.58 12.90 -3.15
CA SER A 352 -6.67 11.96 -3.81
C SER A 352 -6.97 11.70 -5.29
N GLY A 353 -8.20 11.94 -5.77
CA GLY A 353 -8.53 11.83 -7.20
C GLY A 353 -9.72 12.69 -7.60
N ALA A 354 -10.48 12.22 -8.59
CA ALA A 354 -11.53 12.97 -9.29
C ALA A 354 -12.73 13.48 -8.45
N GLY A 355 -12.73 13.36 -7.12
CA GLY A 355 -13.78 13.93 -6.24
C GLY A 355 -14.87 12.95 -5.76
N GLY A 356 -15.64 13.34 -4.74
CA GLY A 356 -16.81 12.58 -4.23
C GLY A 356 -16.53 11.52 -3.16
N GLY A 357 -15.31 11.45 -2.62
CA GLY A 357 -14.91 10.54 -1.54
C GLY A 357 -13.45 10.10 -1.66
N GLY A 358 -13.06 9.06 -0.91
CA GLY A 358 -11.69 8.52 -0.93
C GLY A 358 -10.83 9.03 0.21
N TYR A 359 -9.81 9.83 -0.10
CA TYR A 359 -8.92 10.40 0.91
C TYR A 359 -8.81 11.91 0.75
N LEU A 360 -8.87 12.62 1.87
CA LEU A 360 -8.40 14.00 1.96
C LEU A 360 -6.92 13.97 2.29
N ILE A 361 -6.10 14.43 1.36
CA ILE A 361 -4.66 14.56 1.53
C ILE A 361 -4.37 15.95 2.09
N LEU A 362 -3.59 16.00 3.15
CA LEU A 362 -3.19 17.22 3.86
C LEU A 362 -1.67 17.38 3.76
N VAL A 363 -1.23 18.59 3.45
CA VAL A 363 0.17 19.03 3.56
C VAL A 363 0.34 19.72 4.91
N SER A 364 1.22 19.23 5.78
CA SER A 364 1.37 19.75 7.15
C SER A 364 2.82 19.71 7.63
N ASP A 365 3.22 20.69 8.43
CA ASP A 365 4.51 20.73 9.14
C ASP A 365 4.50 19.89 10.43
N LYS A 366 3.31 19.47 10.87
CA LYS A 366 3.10 18.67 12.09
C LYS A 366 2.31 17.40 11.78
N PRO A 367 2.53 16.32 12.54
CA PRO A 367 1.70 15.14 12.46
C PRO A 367 0.21 15.47 12.66
N ILE A 368 -0.64 14.88 11.81
CA ILE A 368 -2.10 14.99 11.92
C ILE A 368 -2.63 13.73 12.61
N GLU A 369 -3.29 13.91 13.75
CA GLU A 369 -3.89 12.81 14.50
C GLU A 369 -4.94 12.06 13.66
N GLY A 370 -4.87 10.73 13.65
CA GLY A 370 -5.76 9.86 12.89
C GLY A 370 -5.47 9.81 11.39
N ALA A 371 -4.42 10.47 10.89
CA ALA A 371 -4.03 10.41 9.49
C ALA A 371 -3.02 9.30 9.21
N MET A 372 -3.12 8.72 8.01
CA MET A 372 -2.15 7.75 7.50
C MET A 372 -1.02 8.48 6.77
N GLN A 373 0.17 7.89 6.80
CA GLN A 373 1.29 8.30 5.95
C GLN A 373 1.52 7.27 4.84
N ILE A 374 2.16 7.71 3.77
CA ILE A 374 2.45 6.91 2.58
C ILE A 374 3.94 6.64 2.48
N LYS A 375 4.29 5.63 1.69
CA LYS A 375 5.68 5.36 1.28
C LYS A 375 5.74 5.47 -0.24
N ILE A 376 6.51 6.42 -0.75
CA ILE A 376 6.76 6.58 -2.18
C ILE A 376 7.65 5.43 -2.65
N ARG A 377 7.32 4.79 -3.75
CA ARG A 377 8.15 3.74 -4.34
C ARG A 377 9.43 4.35 -4.89
N ARG A 378 10.59 3.83 -4.47
CA ARG A 378 11.90 4.24 -5.01
C ARG A 378 12.14 3.54 -6.34
N ALA A 379 12.94 4.14 -7.22
CA ALA A 379 13.53 3.35 -8.29
C ALA A 379 14.51 2.38 -7.63
N THR A 380 14.24 1.08 -7.75
CA THR A 380 15.21 0.06 -7.38
C THR A 380 16.51 0.38 -8.13
N GLN A 381 17.60 0.59 -7.39
CA GLN A 381 18.94 0.55 -7.98
C GLN A 381 19.09 -0.86 -8.57
N LEU A 382 19.04 -0.94 -9.90
CA LEU A 382 19.31 -2.16 -10.64
C LEU A 382 20.80 -2.52 -10.52
#